data_AF-A0A420M7R7-F1
#
_entry.id   AF-A0A420M7R7-F1
#
_cell.length_a   1.000
_cell.length_b   1.000
_cell.length_c   1.000
_cell.angle_alpha   90.00
_cell.angle_beta   90.00
_cell.angle_gamma   90.00
#
_symmetry.space_group_name_H-M   'P 1'
#
loop_
_entity.id
_entity.type
_entity.pdbx_description
1 polymer ?
#
loop_
_entity_poly.entity_id
_entity_poly.type
_entity_poly.pdbx_seq_one_letter_code
_entity_poly.pdbx_strand_id
1 'polypeptide(L)'
;MFSISAFFHNVLNYLLSWVHPNAHWGWLSCNRKTGQLEREIIPLGKKLKLLFLFNHITEWIDTTHAMRLYIHNKSLEKGKKEASPASKEQISKFVDYYSINMDDFDPSDINEYKTFEDFFARAHKAGSRPIHRADDALTAVVVADSRVVT
;
A
#
# COMPACT_ATOMS: atom_id res chain seq x y z
N MET A 1 -25.58 -4.23 6.46
CA MET A 1 -25.45 -5.69 6.70
C MET A 1 -24.19 -5.91 7.51
N PHE A 2 -24.29 -6.27 8.79
CA PHE A 2 -23.13 -6.48 9.67
C PHE A 2 -22.33 -7.68 9.16
N SER A 3 -21.15 -7.44 8.59
CA SER A 3 -20.26 -8.53 8.19
C SER A 3 -19.53 -9.02 9.43
N ILE A 4 -19.82 -10.25 9.87
CA ILE A 4 -19.15 -10.91 10.98
C ILE A 4 -17.62 -10.86 10.79
N SER A 5 -17.14 -11.00 9.55
CA SER A 5 -15.72 -10.87 9.21
C SER A 5 -15.16 -9.47 9.50
N ALA A 6 -15.91 -8.39 9.21
CA ALA A 6 -15.48 -7.03 9.50
C ALA A 6 -15.40 -6.77 11.02
N PHE A 7 -16.33 -7.33 11.79
CA PHE A 7 -16.31 -7.25 13.25
C PHE A 7 -15.06 -7.91 13.84
N PHE A 8 -14.78 -9.17 13.47
CA PHE A 8 -13.56 -9.86 13.93
C PHE A 8 -12.28 -9.15 13.48
N HIS A 9 -12.26 -8.59 12.26
CA HIS A 9 -11.10 -7.83 11.78
C HIS A 9 -10.86 -6.57 12.62
N ASN A 10 -11.92 -5.86 12.99
CA ASN A 10 -11.84 -4.67 13.83
C ASN A 10 -11.42 -5.00 15.27
N VAL A 11 -11.97 -6.07 15.85
CA VAL A 11 -11.59 -6.54 17.20
C VAL A 11 -10.13 -6.98 17.23
N LEU A 12 -9.68 -7.75 16.24
CA LEU A 12 -8.29 -8.19 16.17
C LEU A 12 -7.34 -7.00 16.00
N ASN A 13 -7.65 -6.05 15.13
CA ASN A 13 -6.84 -4.83 14.97
C ASN A 13 -6.81 -3.98 16.25
N TYR A 14 -7.92 -3.90 16.99
CA TYR A 14 -8.00 -3.19 18.27
C TYR A 14 -7.15 -3.86 19.36
N LEU A 15 -7.18 -5.19 19.46
CA LEU A 15 -6.35 -5.92 20.42
C LEU A 15 -4.86 -5.84 20.07
N LEU A 16 -4.52 -5.89 18.77
CA LEU A 16 -3.14 -5.77 18.30
C LEU A 16 -2.57 -4.36 18.45
N SER A 17 -3.39 -3.32 18.37
CA SER A 17 -2.95 -1.94 18.59
C SER A 17 -2.53 -1.69 20.04
N TRP A 18 -3.06 -2.46 21.00
CA TRP A 18 -2.66 -2.39 22.41
C TRP A 18 -1.30 -3.03 22.69
N VAL A 19 -0.93 -4.08 21.96
CA VAL A 19 0.33 -4.80 22.18
C VAL A 19 1.50 -4.13 21.46
N HIS A 20 1.28 -3.64 20.25
CA HIS A 20 2.28 -2.87 19.52
C HIS A 20 1.67 -1.80 18.61
N PRO A 21 1.42 -0.58 19.12
CA PRO A 21 0.80 0.49 18.35
C PRO A 21 1.62 0.91 17.12
N ASN A 22 2.94 0.72 17.16
CA ASN A 22 3.88 1.08 16.08
C ASN A 22 4.63 -0.14 15.50
N ALA A 23 4.13 -1.37 15.68
CA ALA A 23 4.82 -2.52 15.06
C ALA A 23 4.69 -2.46 13.54
N HIS A 24 5.82 -2.24 12.89
CA HIS A 24 5.98 -2.40 11.45
C HIS A 24 6.21 -3.89 11.18
N TRP A 25 5.18 -4.55 10.65
CA TRP A 25 5.27 -5.97 10.36
C TRP A 25 5.87 -6.25 8.98
N GLY A 26 6.23 -5.24 8.21
CA GLY A 26 6.79 -5.42 6.88
C GLY A 26 8.18 -6.04 6.87
N TRP A 27 8.70 -6.16 5.66
CA TRP A 27 10.03 -6.70 5.41
C TRP A 27 11.10 -5.72 5.89
N LEU A 28 12.27 -6.26 6.25
CA LEU A 28 13.40 -5.43 6.60
C LEU A 28 13.98 -4.84 5.30
N SER A 29 14.15 -3.53 5.27
CA SER A 29 14.58 -2.79 4.09
C SER A 29 15.66 -1.78 4.47
N CYS A 30 16.65 -1.61 3.60
CA CYS A 30 17.70 -0.62 3.82
C CYS A 30 17.23 0.78 3.43
N ASN A 31 17.28 1.73 4.37
CA ASN A 31 17.08 3.15 4.07
C ASN A 31 18.37 3.71 3.44
N ARG A 32 18.33 4.02 2.14
CA ARG A 32 19.49 4.51 1.39
C ARG A 32 20.11 5.80 1.92
N LYS A 33 19.32 6.67 2.57
CA LYS A 33 19.81 7.96 3.08
C LYS A 33 20.54 7.81 4.42
N THR A 34 20.05 6.92 5.29
CA THR A 34 20.58 6.73 6.65
C THR A 34 21.50 5.50 6.76
N GLY A 35 21.44 4.57 5.82
CA GLY A 35 22.12 3.28 5.86
C GLY A 35 21.53 2.28 6.86
N GLN A 36 20.44 2.64 7.56
CA GLN A 36 19.84 1.81 8.59
C GLN A 36 18.81 0.84 8.03
N LEU A 37 18.70 -0.33 8.66
CA LEU A 37 17.67 -1.31 8.36
C LEU A 37 16.38 -0.94 9.11
N GLU A 38 15.33 -0.66 8.35
CA GLU A 38 14.01 -0.29 8.84
C GLU A 38 12.96 -1.28 8.33
N ARG A 39 11.94 -1.57 9.13
CA ARG A 39 10.80 -2.38 8.67
C ARG A 39 9.76 -1.51 7.97
N GLU A 40 9.19 -2.03 6.89
CA GLU A 40 8.08 -1.37 6.19
C GLU A 40 6.80 -1.33 7.02
N ILE A 41 6.04 -0.25 6.84
CA ILE A 41 4.74 -0.05 7.49
C ILE A 41 3.70 -0.92 6.79
N ILE A 42 3.40 -2.09 7.36
CA ILE A 42 2.37 -3.00 6.86
C ILE A 42 1.46 -3.40 8.02
N PRO A 43 0.12 -3.24 7.89
CA PRO A 43 -0.83 -3.75 8.87
C PRO A 43 -0.72 -5.27 9.05
N LEU A 44 -0.75 -5.77 10.29
CA LEU A 44 -0.56 -7.20 10.56
C LEU A 44 -1.55 -8.09 9.79
N GLY A 45 -2.82 -7.69 9.72
CA GLY A 45 -3.85 -8.42 8.97
C GLY A 45 -3.53 -8.57 7.48
N LYS A 46 -2.84 -7.58 6.87
CA LYS A 46 -2.37 -7.68 5.48
C LYS A 46 -1.23 -8.69 5.37
N LYS A 47 -0.28 -8.68 6.31
CA LYS A 47 0.82 -9.65 6.35
C LYS A 47 0.31 -11.09 6.52
N LEU A 48 -0.61 -11.33 7.44
CA LEU A 48 -1.19 -12.65 7.67
C LEU A 48 -1.93 -13.16 6.42
N LYS A 49 -2.68 -12.30 5.73
CA LYS A 49 -3.31 -12.63 4.45
C LYS A 49 -2.28 -12.99 3.38
N LEU A 50 -1.17 -12.26 3.31
CA LEU A 50 -0.08 -12.52 2.36
C LEU A 50 0.57 -13.89 2.63
N LEU A 51 0.90 -14.17 3.90
CA LEU A 51 1.46 -15.47 4.32
C LEU A 51 0.49 -16.62 4.03
N PHE A 52 -0.81 -16.41 4.23
CA PHE A 52 -1.83 -17.40 3.89
C PHE A 52 -1.94 -17.62 2.38
N LEU A 53 -1.89 -16.54 1.58
CA LEU A 53 -1.99 -16.59 0.12
C LEU A 53 -0.82 -17.37 -0.50
N PHE A 54 0.41 -17.14 -0.03
CA PHE A 54 1.62 -17.76 -0.55
C PHE A 54 2.06 -19.01 0.24
N ASN A 55 1.15 -19.62 0.99
CA ASN A 55 1.39 -20.91 1.63
C ASN A 55 1.20 -22.03 0.59
N HIS A 56 2.13 -22.99 0.56
CA HIS A 56 2.08 -24.17 -0.32
C HIS A 56 0.74 -24.93 -0.23
N ILE A 57 0.12 -24.95 0.95
CA ILE A 57 -1.20 -25.60 1.14
C ILE A 57 -2.28 -24.87 0.33
N THR A 58 -2.29 -23.54 0.39
CA THR A 58 -3.28 -22.73 -0.32
C THR A 58 -3.08 -22.81 -1.83
N GLU A 59 -1.83 -22.81 -2.29
CA GLU A 59 -1.49 -23.02 -3.72
C GLU A 59 -1.91 -24.40 -4.22
N TRP A 60 -1.73 -25.44 -3.41
CA TRP A 60 -2.15 -26.80 -3.74
C TRP A 60 -3.68 -26.95 -3.77
N ILE A 61 -4.41 -26.22 -2.93
CA ILE A 61 -5.88 -26.21 -2.92
C ILE A 61 -6.44 -25.41 -4.12
N ASP A 62 -5.80 -24.32 -4.54
CA ASP A 62 -6.24 -23.48 -5.66
C ASP A 62 -5.91 -24.06 -7.05
N THR A 63 -6.08 -25.36 -7.23
CA THR A 63 -5.97 -26.04 -8.54
C THR A 63 -7.05 -25.61 -9.53
N THR A 64 -8.19 -25.11 -9.04
CA THR A 64 -9.36 -24.73 -9.84
C THR A 64 -9.38 -23.25 -10.25
N HIS A 65 -8.37 -22.47 -9.85
CA HIS A 65 -8.32 -21.00 -10.03
C HIS A 65 -9.50 -20.22 -9.42
N ALA A 66 -10.33 -20.87 -8.59
CA ALA A 66 -11.48 -20.24 -7.96
C ALA A 66 -11.04 -19.10 -7.02
N MET A 67 -9.92 -19.26 -6.32
CA MET A 67 -9.37 -18.22 -5.46
C MET A 67 -8.90 -17.01 -6.28
N ARG A 68 -8.22 -17.25 -7.41
CA ARG A 68 -7.79 -16.18 -8.33
C ARG A 68 -8.97 -15.40 -8.88
N LEU A 69 -10.03 -16.09 -9.30
CA LEU A 69 -11.25 -15.44 -9.78
C LEU A 69 -11.93 -14.63 -8.68
N TYR A 70 -12.00 -15.16 -7.45
CA TYR A 70 -12.51 -14.43 -6.30
C TYR A 70 -11.72 -13.14 -6.03
N ILE A 71 -10.38 -13.23 -6.00
CA ILE A 71 -9.50 -12.08 -5.80
C ILE A 71 -9.68 -11.07 -6.92
N HIS A 72 -9.74 -11.53 -8.17
CA HIS A 72 -9.97 -10.66 -9.33
C HIS A 72 -11.28 -9.88 -9.20
N ASN A 73 -12.40 -10.56 -8.91
CA ASN A 73 -13.69 -9.92 -8.72
C ASN A 73 -13.66 -8.93 -7.54
N LYS A 74 -12.98 -9.27 -6.44
CA LYS A 74 -12.79 -8.37 -5.30
C LYS A 74 -11.96 -7.13 -5.66
N SER A 75 -10.93 -7.28 -6.49
CA SER A 75 -10.14 -6.16 -7.00
C SER A 75 -10.99 -5.24 -7.87
N LEU A 76 -11.82 -5.77 -8.76
CA LEU A 76 -12.76 -4.98 -9.56
C LEU A 76 -13.79 -4.23 -8.69
N GLU A 77 -14.37 -4.90 -7.69
CA GLU A 77 -15.29 -4.27 -6.74
C GLU A 77 -14.61 -3.15 -5.94
N LYS A 78 -13.36 -3.37 -5.51
CA LYS A 78 -12.59 -2.40 -4.73
C LYS A 78 -12.22 -1.19 -5.59
N GLY A 79 -11.81 -1.39 -6.84
CA GLY A 79 -11.56 -0.31 -7.81
C GLY A 79 -12.79 0.58 -7.98
N LYS A 80 -13.97 0.01 -8.22
CA LYS A 80 -15.24 0.77 -8.30
C LYS A 80 -15.54 1.59 -7.04
N LYS A 81 -15.18 1.08 -5.86
CA LYS A 81 -15.35 1.80 -4.59
C LYS A 81 -14.35 2.94 -4.44
N GLU A 82 -13.10 2.75 -4.83
CA GLU A 82 -12.06 3.78 -4.78
C GLU A 82 -12.24 4.86 -5.85
N ALA A 83 -12.92 4.53 -6.96
CA ALA A 83 -13.39 5.47 -7.97
C ALA A 83 -14.60 6.32 -7.52
N SER A 84 -15.23 5.98 -6.40
CA SER A 84 -16.44 6.69 -5.94
C SER A 84 -16.08 7.99 -5.22
N PRO A 85 -16.87 9.07 -5.32
CA PRO A 85 -16.58 10.33 -4.60
C PRO A 85 -16.49 10.19 -3.09
N ALA A 86 -17.28 9.26 -2.51
CA ALA A 86 -17.25 8.96 -1.08
C ALA A 86 -15.88 8.42 -0.60
N SER A 87 -15.06 7.90 -1.51
CA SER A 87 -13.73 7.39 -1.16
C SER A 87 -12.75 8.48 -0.73
N LYS A 88 -13.01 9.74 -1.07
CA LYS A 88 -12.18 10.90 -0.71
C LYS A 88 -11.88 10.98 0.79
N GLU A 89 -12.83 10.59 1.63
CA GLU A 89 -12.67 10.57 3.10
C GLU A 89 -11.52 9.65 3.58
N GLN A 90 -11.06 8.71 2.75
CA GLN A 90 -9.95 7.82 3.07
C GLN A 90 -8.58 8.49 2.92
N ILE A 91 -8.48 9.58 2.13
CA ILE A 91 -7.19 10.18 1.75
C ILE A 91 -6.44 10.72 2.97
N SER A 92 -7.09 11.54 3.81
CA SER A 92 -6.45 12.12 5.01
C SER A 92 -5.89 11.03 5.91
N LYS A 93 -6.71 10.03 6.27
CA LYS A 93 -6.27 8.89 7.10
C LYS A 93 -5.10 8.14 6.48
N PHE A 94 -5.07 8.01 5.16
CA PHE A 94 -3.99 7.32 4.45
C PHE A 94 -2.69 8.13 4.47
N VAL A 95 -2.76 9.44 4.20
CA VAL A 95 -1.61 10.35 4.25
C VAL A 95 -1.02 10.38 5.66
N ASP A 96 -1.87 10.47 6.68
CA ASP A 96 -1.43 10.48 8.08
C ASP A 96 -0.77 9.14 8.47
N TYR A 97 -1.40 8.02 8.12
CA TYR A 97 -0.92 6.69 8.47
C TYR A 97 0.45 6.37 7.85
N TYR A 98 0.68 6.78 6.59
CA TYR A 98 1.95 6.54 5.90
C TYR A 98 2.92 7.73 5.96
N SER A 99 2.54 8.82 6.63
CA SER A 99 3.33 10.05 6.73
C SER A 99 3.84 10.53 5.36
N ILE A 100 2.93 10.60 4.37
CA ILE A 100 3.27 10.94 2.99
C ILE A 100 3.62 12.42 2.91
N ASN A 101 4.80 12.74 2.36
CA ASN A 101 5.15 14.12 2.04
C ASN A 101 4.36 14.60 0.82
N MET A 102 3.32 15.39 1.03
CA MET A 102 2.46 15.86 -0.07
C MET A 102 3.12 16.93 -0.94
N ASP A 103 4.18 17.60 -0.47
CA ASP A 103 4.91 18.62 -1.25
C ASP A 103 5.63 18.03 -2.48
N ASP A 104 5.83 16.71 -2.52
CA ASP A 104 6.43 15.97 -3.63
C ASP A 104 5.47 15.75 -4.81
N PHE A 105 4.18 16.03 -4.62
CA PHE A 105 3.10 15.68 -5.54
C PHE A 105 2.32 16.92 -6.01
N ASP A 106 1.60 16.74 -7.13
CA ASP A 106 0.76 17.76 -7.74
C ASP A 106 -0.64 17.17 -8.02
N PRO A 107 -1.73 17.71 -7.44
CA PRO A 107 -1.74 18.81 -6.46
C PRO A 107 -1.12 18.41 -5.11
N SER A 108 -0.61 19.38 -4.35
CA SER A 108 -0.09 19.14 -3.00
C SER A 108 -1.19 19.15 -1.94
N ASP A 109 -2.33 19.81 -2.19
CA ASP A 109 -3.48 19.76 -1.27
C ASP A 109 -4.30 18.49 -1.51
N ILE A 110 -4.47 17.70 -0.43
CA ILE A 110 -5.26 16.47 -0.43
C ILE A 110 -6.74 16.70 -0.79
N ASN A 111 -7.26 17.91 -0.59
CA ASN A 111 -8.64 18.25 -0.88
C ASN A 111 -8.91 18.48 -2.36
N GLU A 112 -7.88 18.60 -3.20
CA GLU A 112 -8.04 18.76 -4.65
C GLU A 112 -8.37 17.45 -5.36
N TYR A 113 -8.05 16.31 -4.74
CA TYR A 113 -8.43 14.99 -5.27
C TYR A 113 -9.94 14.74 -5.12
N LYS A 114 -10.58 14.24 -6.19
CA LYS A 114 -12.02 13.95 -6.19
C LYS A 114 -12.32 12.58 -5.60
N THR A 115 -11.43 11.62 -5.80
CA THR A 115 -11.57 10.23 -5.37
C THR A 115 -10.24 9.70 -4.82
N PHE A 116 -10.30 8.58 -4.10
CA PHE A 116 -9.11 7.90 -3.62
C PHE A 116 -8.29 7.31 -4.78
N GLU A 117 -8.94 6.88 -5.86
CA GLU A 117 -8.26 6.45 -7.09
C GLU A 117 -7.43 7.59 -7.69
N ASP A 118 -8.00 8.80 -7.82
CA ASP A 118 -7.27 9.98 -8.31
C ASP A 118 -6.04 10.29 -7.44
N PHE A 119 -6.20 10.18 -6.12
CA PHE A 119 -5.09 10.36 -5.17
C PHE A 119 -4.03 9.25 -5.30
N PHE A 120 -4.44 8.01 -5.54
CA PHE A 120 -3.50 6.89 -5.64
C PHE A 120 -2.68 6.95 -6.94
N ALA A 121 -3.28 7.46 -8.02
CA ALA A 121 -2.64 7.71 -9.31
C ALA A 121 -2.10 9.14 -9.46
N ARG A 122 -1.94 9.89 -8.35
CA ARG A 122 -1.50 11.29 -8.36
C ARG A 122 -0.18 11.51 -9.10
N ALA A 123 -0.06 12.68 -9.71
CA ALA A 123 1.17 13.07 -10.38
C ALA A 123 2.25 13.47 -9.38
N HIS A 124 3.50 13.15 -9.70
CA HIS A 124 4.65 13.73 -9.03
C HIS A 124 4.84 15.17 -9.49
N LYS A 125 5.20 16.05 -8.56
CA LYS A 125 5.56 17.44 -8.87
C LYS A 125 6.80 17.47 -9.77
N ALA A 126 6.80 18.35 -10.77
CA ALA A 126 7.95 18.51 -11.65
C ALA A 126 9.23 18.80 -10.84
N GLY A 127 10.30 18.05 -11.13
CA GLY A 127 11.58 18.17 -10.43
C GLY A 127 11.69 17.42 -9.09
N SER A 128 10.61 16.82 -8.55
CA SER A 128 10.68 16.06 -7.29
C SER A 128 11.42 14.73 -7.42
N ARG A 129 11.64 14.25 -8.66
CA ARG A 129 12.37 13.02 -9.00
C ARG A 129 13.39 13.30 -10.12
N PRO A 130 14.56 13.92 -9.80
CA PRO A 130 15.58 14.20 -10.81
C PRO A 130 16.16 12.90 -11.37
N ILE A 131 16.26 12.81 -12.70
CA ILE A 131 16.86 11.66 -13.39
C ILE A 131 18.38 11.78 -13.31
N HIS A 132 19.03 10.75 -12.77
CA HIS A 132 20.49 10.71 -12.72
C HIS A 132 21.07 10.55 -14.13
N ARG A 133 21.96 11.48 -14.53
CA ARG A 133 22.64 11.47 -15.84
C ARG A 133 21.66 11.25 -17.00
N ALA A 134 20.69 12.14 -17.15
CA ALA A 134 19.61 12.00 -18.13
C ALA A 134 20.07 11.76 -19.59
N ASP A 135 21.25 12.26 -19.96
CA ASP A 135 21.82 12.11 -21.31
C ASP A 135 22.69 10.84 -21.48
N ASP A 136 22.85 10.04 -20.43
CA ASP A 136 23.70 8.84 -20.43
C ASP A 136 22.90 7.57 -20.69
N ALA A 137 23.01 7.05 -21.91
CA ALA A 137 22.34 5.82 -22.33
C ALA A 137 22.93 4.53 -21.73
N LEU A 138 24.09 4.59 -21.05
CA LEU A 138 24.76 3.41 -20.49
C LEU A 138 24.38 3.13 -19.03
N THR A 139 23.73 4.09 -18.35
CA THR A 139 23.41 3.99 -16.93
C THR A 139 21.91 3.71 -16.74
N ALA A 140 21.58 2.61 -16.05
CA ALA A 140 20.20 2.33 -15.66
C ALA A 140 19.78 3.14 -14.43
N VAL A 141 18.55 3.66 -14.45
CA VAL A 141 17.93 4.34 -13.31
C VAL A 141 16.80 3.49 -12.73
N VAL A 142 16.44 3.74 -11.48
CA VAL A 142 15.32 3.05 -10.83
C VAL A 142 14.00 3.57 -11.39
N VAL A 143 13.12 2.67 -11.83
CA VAL A 143 11.87 3.01 -12.51
C VAL A 143 10.71 3.39 -11.56
N ALA A 144 10.85 3.13 -10.26
CA ALA A 144 9.81 3.37 -9.27
C ALA A 144 10.35 3.70 -7.87
N ASP A 145 9.62 4.53 -7.13
CA ASP A 145 9.87 4.79 -5.72
C ASP A 145 9.67 3.51 -4.90
N SER A 146 10.78 2.89 -4.48
CA SER A 146 10.79 1.59 -3.80
C SER A 146 12.00 1.43 -2.88
N ARG A 147 11.95 0.42 -2.02
CA ARG A 147 13.07 -0.05 -1.22
C ARG A 147 13.48 -1.44 -1.72
N VAL A 148 14.79 -1.71 -1.70
CA VAL A 148 15.29 -3.07 -1.93
C VAL A 148 15.10 -3.85 -0.64
N VAL A 149 14.30 -4.91 -0.72
CA VAL A 149 14.13 -5.87 0.36
C VAL A 149 15.35 -6.79 0.36
N THR A 150 15.99 -6.91 1.52
CA THR A 150 17.11 -7.82 1.77
C THR A 150 16.63 -9.18 2.25
#